data_AF-A0A125W579-F1
#
_entry.id   AF-A0A125W579-F1
#
_cell.length_a   1.000
_cell.length_b   1.000
_cell.length_c   1.000
_cell.angle_alpha   90.00
_cell.angle_beta   90.00
_cell.angle_gamma   90.00
#
_symmetry.space_group_name_H-M   'P 1'
#
loop_
_entity.id
_entity.type
_entity.pdbx_description
1 polymer ?
#
loop_
_entity_poly.entity_id
_entity_poly.type
_entity_poly.pdbx_seq_one_letter_code
_entity_poly.pdbx_strand_id
1 'polypeptide(L)'
;MKTKKIVVGLFCSMIILMGCQPDQRTEKMKESTEAEAVQVTSGASAATNATSVKQEEQTNTNDQPKESAAKVSYERNGHTFEVDAVSGATVEANNGQSGISPEEKAQKMYWSGRPEIGEVQGDYYHHEVVFDGGYTALIDVVVKDQQIQLVEFDERGPKNYYSEEWAGVTKRLSGYANFQANNARTDQSLVTVVNTMTFLENQMVAENRLDGAFQTAKGQSNSANNGYLPAARALAKEIKEPSKEHYTSLTEDFGEGLSGRLTVITLKDSGKITDLRYDEYFADTEEEIKDAKLKAYSRQSKYFSKDYAQKSGENFKKEVDDLRKKAIEENKLVSPTNEEAWSENYQRLVKKITSQ
;
A
#
# COMPACT_ATOMS: atom_id res chain seq x y z
N MET A 1 34.76 10.00 -48.80
CA MET A 1 34.19 8.73 -49.32
C MET A 1 35.20 7.60 -49.12
N LYS A 2 34.98 6.74 -48.12
CA LYS A 2 35.58 5.40 -48.03
C LYS A 2 34.56 4.50 -47.35
N THR A 3 33.91 3.67 -48.14
CA THR A 3 32.91 2.67 -47.74
C THR A 3 33.65 1.40 -47.33
N LYS A 4 33.40 0.86 -46.13
CA LYS A 4 33.77 -0.51 -45.78
C LYS A 4 32.52 -1.28 -45.38
N LYS A 5 32.26 -2.37 -46.11
CA LYS A 5 31.19 -3.33 -45.91
C LYS A 5 31.54 -4.26 -44.74
N ILE A 6 30.55 -4.55 -43.90
CA ILE A 6 30.60 -5.57 -42.84
C ILE A 6 30.11 -6.89 -43.47
N VAL A 7 30.85 -7.96 -43.21
CA VAL A 7 30.49 -9.35 -43.58
C VAL A 7 29.98 -10.05 -42.33
N VAL A 8 28.81 -10.67 -42.47
CA VAL A 8 28.12 -11.52 -41.49
C VAL A 8 28.69 -12.93 -41.58
N GLY A 9 28.98 -13.56 -40.43
CA GLY A 9 29.41 -14.96 -40.34
C GLY A 9 28.71 -15.67 -39.18
N LEU A 10 27.74 -16.50 -39.52
CA LEU A 10 26.98 -17.42 -38.67
C LEU A 10 27.88 -18.63 -38.31
N PHE A 11 27.91 -19.07 -37.05
CA PHE A 11 28.50 -20.36 -36.68
C PHE A 11 27.55 -21.14 -35.77
N CYS A 12 26.84 -22.10 -36.38
CA CYS A 12 26.23 -23.23 -35.69
C CYS A 12 27.32 -24.26 -35.38
N SER A 13 27.33 -24.81 -34.15
CA SER A 13 28.03 -26.05 -33.84
C SER A 13 27.06 -27.04 -33.24
N MET A 14 27.10 -28.25 -33.80
CA MET A 14 26.23 -29.40 -33.58
C MET A 14 27.11 -30.49 -32.99
N ILE A 15 26.80 -31.03 -31.81
CA ILE A 15 27.43 -32.27 -31.30
C ILE A 15 26.36 -33.21 -30.73
N ILE A 16 25.94 -34.11 -31.61
CA ILE A 16 25.72 -35.57 -31.52
C ILE A 16 25.52 -36.21 -30.12
N LEU A 17 24.38 -36.90 -30.01
CA LEU A 17 23.99 -37.93 -29.05
C LEU A 17 24.59 -39.31 -29.38
N MET A 18 25.06 -40.05 -28.36
CA MET A 18 24.92 -41.52 -28.24
C MET A 18 24.89 -41.91 -26.75
N GLY A 19 23.97 -42.79 -26.37
CA GLY A 19 23.66 -43.14 -24.98
C GLY A 19 24.18 -44.49 -24.49
N CYS A 20 23.92 -44.79 -23.22
CA CYS A 20 23.67 -46.12 -22.64
C CYS A 20 23.03 -46.00 -21.23
N GLN A 21 22.29 -47.03 -20.86
CA GLN A 21 21.20 -47.14 -19.86
C GLN A 21 21.60 -47.20 -18.35
N PRO A 22 20.62 -47.24 -17.40
CA PRO A 22 20.71 -46.66 -16.05
C PRO A 22 21.05 -47.69 -14.96
N ASP A 23 21.52 -47.23 -13.78
CA ASP A 23 21.33 -47.99 -12.54
C ASP A 23 21.35 -47.14 -11.26
N GLN A 24 20.39 -47.48 -10.40
CA GLN A 24 20.22 -47.36 -8.94
C GLN A 24 21.00 -46.33 -8.10
N ARG A 25 20.25 -45.58 -7.27
CA ARG A 25 20.24 -45.75 -5.79
C ARG A 25 19.16 -44.89 -5.11
N THR A 26 18.21 -45.58 -4.51
CA THR A 26 17.23 -45.05 -3.54
C THR A 26 17.64 -45.52 -2.14
N GLU A 27 17.29 -44.71 -1.13
CA GLU A 27 17.32 -44.93 0.33
C GLU A 27 18.65 -44.71 1.09
N LYS A 28 18.65 -43.72 2.00
CA LYS A 28 18.27 -43.90 3.42
C LYS A 28 18.51 -42.61 4.23
N MET A 29 17.53 -42.19 5.03
CA MET A 29 17.71 -41.98 6.47
C MET A 29 16.36 -41.92 7.21
N LYS A 30 16.27 -42.75 8.26
CA LYS A 30 15.20 -42.96 9.26
C LYS A 30 15.23 -41.86 10.34
N GLU A 31 14.09 -41.34 10.82
CA GLU A 31 13.24 -41.80 11.98
C GLU A 31 13.88 -41.50 13.36
N SER A 32 13.27 -40.76 14.31
CA SER A 32 12.11 -41.10 15.18
C SER A 32 11.82 -39.87 16.08
N THR A 33 10.63 -39.59 16.64
CA THR A 33 9.89 -40.38 17.66
C THR A 33 8.45 -39.85 17.84
N GLU A 34 7.50 -40.76 18.09
CA GLU A 34 6.09 -40.54 18.49
C GLU A 34 5.88 -40.76 20.00
N ALA A 35 4.83 -40.13 20.56
CA ALA A 35 3.93 -40.56 21.67
C ALA A 35 3.08 -39.33 22.07
N GLU A 36 1.76 -39.32 22.32
CA GLU A 36 0.72 -40.32 22.57
C GLU A 36 -0.64 -39.64 22.28
N ALA A 37 -1.57 -40.32 21.62
CA ALA A 37 -2.99 -39.94 21.59
C ALA A 37 -3.81 -41.13 22.11
N VAL A 38 -4.42 -40.94 23.28
CA VAL A 38 -5.26 -41.95 23.94
C VAL A 38 -6.65 -41.93 23.33
N GLN A 39 -7.09 -43.10 22.87
CA GLN A 39 -8.44 -43.40 22.42
C GLN A 39 -9.14 -44.20 23.52
N VAL A 40 -10.35 -43.80 23.94
CA VAL A 40 -11.24 -44.63 24.77
C VAL A 40 -12.63 -44.66 24.12
N THR A 41 -13.11 -45.88 23.88
CA THR A 41 -14.41 -46.19 23.27
C THR A 41 -15.45 -46.62 24.31
N SER A 42 -16.69 -46.19 24.04
CA SER A 42 -17.99 -46.85 24.26
C SER A 42 -18.64 -46.89 25.65
N GLY A 43 -19.90 -46.44 25.68
CA GLY A 43 -20.91 -46.72 26.71
C GLY A 43 -22.24 -46.04 26.36
N ALA A 44 -23.15 -46.79 25.74
CA ALA A 44 -24.47 -46.32 25.34
C ALA A 44 -25.45 -46.20 26.52
N SER A 45 -26.29 -45.16 26.54
CA SER A 45 -27.68 -45.26 27.02
C SER A 45 -28.53 -44.11 26.47
N ALA A 46 -29.79 -44.43 26.20
CA ALA A 46 -30.74 -43.69 25.38
C ALA A 46 -31.38 -42.49 26.08
N ALA A 47 -31.68 -41.43 25.32
CA ALA A 47 -32.98 -40.74 25.38
C ALA A 47 -33.15 -39.81 24.16
N THR A 48 -34.25 -40.06 23.47
CA THR A 48 -34.94 -39.29 22.43
C THR A 48 -34.87 -37.77 22.57
N ASN A 49 -34.53 -37.07 21.48
CA ASN A 49 -35.48 -36.15 20.84
C ASN A 49 -35.01 -35.75 19.43
N ALA A 50 -35.86 -36.09 18.47
CA ALA A 50 -35.76 -35.69 17.09
C ALA A 50 -36.10 -34.20 16.96
N THR A 51 -35.28 -33.43 16.24
CA THR A 51 -35.76 -32.30 15.46
C THR A 51 -34.86 -32.18 14.23
N SER A 52 -35.38 -32.64 13.09
CA SER A 52 -34.79 -32.40 11.78
C SER A 52 -34.91 -30.92 11.44
N VAL A 53 -33.79 -30.21 11.32
CA VAL A 53 -33.76 -28.92 10.63
C VAL A 53 -33.41 -29.21 9.19
N LYS A 54 -34.38 -28.94 8.30
CA LYS A 54 -34.22 -29.00 6.85
C LYS A 54 -33.10 -28.04 6.43
N GLN A 55 -32.22 -28.51 5.55
CA GLN A 55 -31.49 -27.64 4.64
C GLN A 55 -32.53 -26.90 3.79
N GLU A 56 -32.68 -25.60 4.04
CA GLU A 56 -33.31 -24.70 3.08
C GLU A 56 -32.23 -24.19 2.13
N GLU A 57 -32.44 -24.54 0.87
CA GLU A 57 -31.80 -24.05 -0.33
C GLU A 57 -32.00 -22.53 -0.39
N GLN A 58 -30.96 -21.75 -0.07
CA GLN A 58 -30.98 -20.30 -0.24
C GLN A 58 -31.04 -19.98 -1.73
N THR A 59 -32.24 -19.64 -2.17
CA THR A 59 -32.52 -18.99 -3.44
C THR A 59 -31.80 -17.64 -3.47
N ASN A 60 -30.88 -17.48 -4.43
CA ASN A 60 -30.26 -16.21 -4.78
C ASN A 60 -31.35 -15.20 -5.17
N THR A 61 -31.75 -14.37 -4.21
CA THR A 61 -32.49 -13.13 -4.48
C THR A 61 -31.51 -11.98 -4.42
N ASN A 62 -31.43 -11.29 -5.54
CA ASN A 62 -30.51 -10.21 -5.84
C ASN A 62 -30.98 -8.90 -5.18
N ASP A 63 -31.22 -8.92 -3.87
CA ASP A 63 -31.56 -7.73 -3.09
C ASP A 63 -30.27 -7.17 -2.46
N GLN A 64 -29.61 -6.28 -3.20
CA GLN A 64 -28.63 -5.36 -2.63
C GLN A 64 -29.29 -4.61 -1.45
N PRO A 65 -28.74 -4.65 -0.23
CA PRO A 65 -29.20 -3.77 0.83
C PRO A 65 -29.01 -2.33 0.35
N LYS A 66 -30.10 -1.60 0.15
CA LYS A 66 -30.07 -0.13 -0.03
C LYS A 66 -29.68 0.49 1.30
N GLU A 67 -28.39 0.45 1.62
CA GLU A 67 -27.86 1.35 2.60
C GLU A 67 -27.78 2.74 1.96
N SER A 68 -28.51 3.71 2.50
CA SER A 68 -28.47 5.08 1.99
C SER A 68 -27.09 5.67 2.28
N ALA A 69 -26.30 5.88 1.24
CA ALA A 69 -25.03 6.56 1.40
C ALA A 69 -25.26 7.99 1.90
N ALA A 70 -24.54 8.38 2.95
CA ALA A 70 -24.52 9.76 3.43
C ALA A 70 -23.32 10.48 2.82
N LYS A 71 -23.51 11.70 2.32
CA LYS A 71 -22.37 12.53 1.91
C LYS A 71 -21.60 12.99 3.14
N VAL A 72 -20.31 12.69 3.18
CA VAL A 72 -19.37 13.12 4.23
C VAL A 72 -18.26 13.92 3.59
N SER A 73 -17.89 15.03 4.22
CA SER A 73 -16.80 15.89 3.80
C SER A 73 -15.66 15.90 4.82
N TYR A 74 -14.41 15.90 4.38
CA TYR A 74 -13.25 16.08 5.24
C TYR A 74 -12.15 16.88 4.53
N GLU A 75 -11.30 17.54 5.31
CA GLU A 75 -10.20 18.35 4.80
C GLU A 75 -8.88 17.59 4.89
N ARG A 76 -8.04 17.70 3.85
CA ARG A 76 -6.65 17.23 3.90
C ARG A 76 -5.79 18.03 2.93
N ASN A 77 -4.62 18.51 3.38
CA ASN A 77 -3.71 19.34 2.58
C ASN A 77 -4.39 20.53 1.87
N GLY A 78 -5.38 21.16 2.53
CA GLY A 78 -6.11 22.30 1.98
C GLY A 78 -7.15 21.96 0.90
N HIS A 79 -7.49 20.69 0.73
CA HIS A 79 -8.55 20.23 -0.16
C HIS A 79 -9.72 19.61 0.62
N THR A 80 -10.95 20.00 0.25
CA THR A 80 -12.19 19.40 0.73
C THR A 80 -12.53 18.16 -0.08
N PHE A 81 -12.43 16.98 0.54
CA PHE A 81 -12.86 15.72 -0.05
C PHE A 81 -14.32 15.46 0.28
N GLU A 82 -15.12 15.06 -0.71
CA GLU A 82 -16.47 14.54 -0.51
C GLU A 82 -16.52 13.06 -0.86
N VAL A 83 -17.12 12.25 0.02
CA VAL A 83 -17.33 10.82 -0.21
C VAL A 83 -18.78 10.43 0.10
N ASP A 84 -19.33 9.55 -0.72
CA ASP A 84 -20.56 8.83 -0.40
C ASP A 84 -20.21 7.72 0.59
N ALA A 85 -20.49 7.95 1.87
CA ALA A 85 -20.12 7.09 2.98
C ALA A 85 -21.16 5.99 3.24
N VAL A 86 -20.69 4.76 3.39
CA VAL A 86 -21.52 3.55 3.63
C VAL A 86 -20.95 2.72 4.78
N SER A 87 -21.78 1.92 5.45
CA SER A 87 -21.37 1.01 6.51
C SER A 87 -21.36 -0.45 6.00
N GLY A 88 -20.16 -0.97 5.78
CA GLY A 88 -19.97 -2.33 5.25
C GLY A 88 -19.62 -2.38 3.76
N ALA A 89 -19.72 -3.58 3.18
CA ALA A 89 -19.18 -3.87 1.85
C ALA A 89 -20.16 -3.53 0.74
N THR A 90 -19.78 -2.56 -0.10
CA THR A 90 -20.40 -2.22 -1.38
C THR A 90 -19.48 -2.56 -2.55
N VAL A 91 -20.06 -3.19 -3.56
CA VAL A 91 -19.41 -3.43 -4.86
C VAL A 91 -20.34 -2.87 -5.91
N GLU A 92 -19.91 -1.83 -6.62
CA GLU A 92 -20.65 -1.36 -7.79
C GLU A 92 -20.49 -2.38 -8.93
N ALA A 93 -21.61 -2.89 -9.43
CA ALA A 93 -21.63 -3.77 -10.58
C ALA A 93 -21.28 -2.97 -11.84
N ASN A 94 -20.29 -3.45 -12.59
CA ASN A 94 -19.96 -2.84 -13.87
C ASN A 94 -21.04 -3.20 -14.90
N ASN A 95 -22.05 -2.34 -15.05
CA ASN A 95 -23.16 -2.57 -15.97
C ASN A 95 -22.82 -2.18 -17.42
N GLY A 96 -21.56 -1.87 -17.74
CA GLY A 96 -21.11 -1.53 -19.10
C GLY A 96 -21.61 -0.18 -19.63
N GLN A 97 -22.43 0.54 -18.87
CA GLN A 97 -22.85 1.90 -19.18
C GLN A 97 -21.96 2.90 -18.44
N SER A 98 -20.92 3.36 -19.14
CA SER A 98 -20.16 4.56 -18.77
C SER A 98 -21.10 5.76 -18.95
N GLY A 99 -21.61 6.29 -17.83
CA GLY A 99 -22.59 7.38 -17.84
C GLY A 99 -21.99 8.78 -17.98
N ILE A 100 -20.65 8.89 -17.91
CA ILE A 100 -19.92 10.17 -17.91
C ILE A 100 -18.74 10.11 -18.88
N SER A 101 -18.43 11.23 -19.51
CA SER A 101 -17.25 11.34 -20.39
C SER A 101 -15.93 11.28 -19.59
N PRO A 102 -14.80 10.89 -20.19
CA PRO A 102 -13.48 10.97 -19.53
C PRO A 102 -13.16 12.37 -19.00
N GLU A 103 -13.51 13.42 -19.75
CA GLU A 103 -13.30 14.81 -19.35
C GLU A 103 -14.16 15.19 -18.14
N GLU A 104 -15.44 14.81 -18.15
CA GLU A 104 -16.34 15.03 -17.01
C GLU A 104 -15.89 14.25 -15.78
N LYS A 105 -15.40 13.02 -15.96
CA LYS A 105 -14.85 12.20 -14.88
C LYS A 105 -13.62 12.84 -14.27
N ALA A 106 -12.69 13.31 -15.09
CA ALA A 106 -11.48 13.99 -14.64
C ALA A 106 -11.79 15.27 -13.82
N GLN A 107 -12.90 15.96 -14.12
CA GLN A 107 -13.34 17.13 -13.37
C GLN A 107 -14.00 16.78 -12.03
N LYS A 108 -14.70 15.65 -11.96
CA LYS A 108 -15.46 15.24 -10.75
C LYS A 108 -14.67 14.36 -9.80
N MET A 109 -13.70 13.61 -10.31
CA MET A 109 -12.96 12.62 -9.55
C MET A 109 -11.68 13.22 -9.00
N TYR A 110 -11.53 13.20 -7.67
CA TYR A 110 -10.34 13.71 -7.00
C TYR A 110 -9.89 12.74 -5.91
N TRP A 111 -8.57 12.53 -5.82
CA TRP A 111 -7.92 11.79 -4.74
C TRP A 111 -6.50 12.31 -4.56
N SER A 112 -5.96 12.13 -3.35
CA SER A 112 -4.56 12.41 -3.05
C SER A 112 -3.96 11.27 -2.25
N GLY A 113 -2.82 10.75 -2.74
CA GLY A 113 -2.00 9.80 -1.98
C GLY A 113 -0.98 10.48 -1.07
N ARG A 114 -0.83 11.82 -1.17
CA ARG A 114 0.25 12.56 -0.51
C ARG A 114 0.12 12.50 1.01
N PRO A 115 1.25 12.43 1.74
CA PRO A 115 1.23 12.63 3.19
C PRO A 115 0.79 14.06 3.53
N GLU A 116 0.32 14.27 4.76
CA GLU A 116 0.00 15.62 5.22
C GLU A 116 1.27 16.45 5.41
N ILE A 117 1.19 17.74 5.06
CA ILE A 117 2.27 18.70 5.28
C ILE A 117 2.42 18.95 6.77
N GLY A 118 3.67 18.98 7.25
CA GLY A 118 3.98 19.23 8.65
C GLY A 118 4.79 18.11 9.27
N GLU A 119 4.87 18.17 10.60
CA GLU A 119 5.67 17.27 11.41
C GLU A 119 4.78 16.21 12.09
N VAL A 120 5.25 14.97 12.11
CA VAL A 120 4.64 13.89 12.90
C VAL A 120 5.72 13.24 13.73
N GLN A 121 5.49 13.11 15.03
CA GLN A 121 6.40 12.40 15.93
C GLN A 121 5.65 11.65 17.01
N GLY A 122 6.20 10.53 17.48
CA GLY A 122 5.59 9.72 18.53
C GLY A 122 6.02 8.25 18.49
N ASP A 123 5.31 7.44 19.25
CA ASP A 123 5.46 5.99 19.31
C ASP A 123 5.01 5.36 18.00
N TYR A 124 5.88 4.55 17.39
CA TYR A 124 5.64 3.94 16.10
C TYR A 124 5.06 2.54 16.22
N TYR A 125 4.03 2.26 15.42
CA TYR A 125 3.45 0.93 15.28
C TYR A 125 3.18 0.63 13.80
N HIS A 126 3.39 -0.62 13.41
CA HIS A 126 3.23 -1.06 12.03
C HIS A 126 2.64 -2.47 11.98
N HIS A 127 1.71 -2.70 11.06
CA HIS A 127 1.25 -4.05 10.71
C HIS A 127 1.10 -4.25 9.21
N GLU A 128 1.36 -5.49 8.78
CA GLU A 128 0.99 -6.03 7.47
C GLU A 128 -0.02 -7.17 7.66
N VAL A 129 -1.18 -7.08 7.02
CA VAL A 129 -2.23 -8.12 7.08
C VAL A 129 -2.51 -8.64 5.68
N VAL A 130 -2.36 -9.96 5.49
CA VAL A 130 -2.71 -10.63 4.22
C VAL A 130 -4.20 -10.93 4.19
N PHE A 131 -4.86 -10.61 3.08
CA PHE A 131 -6.29 -10.84 2.87
C PHE A 131 -6.62 -11.27 1.42
N ASP A 132 -7.84 -11.78 1.22
CA ASP A 132 -8.49 -12.07 -0.07
C ASP A 132 -7.60 -12.56 -1.22
N GLY A 133 -7.01 -13.75 -1.10
CA GLY A 133 -6.22 -14.32 -2.19
C GLY A 133 -4.83 -13.70 -2.36
N GLY A 134 -4.33 -13.00 -1.33
CA GLY A 134 -2.91 -12.62 -1.21
C GLY A 134 -2.63 -11.13 -1.30
N TYR A 135 -3.64 -10.26 -1.23
CA TYR A 135 -3.40 -8.83 -1.02
C TYR A 135 -2.81 -8.60 0.36
N THR A 136 -2.05 -7.52 0.53
CA THR A 136 -1.51 -7.12 1.83
C THR A 136 -1.98 -5.71 2.15
N ALA A 137 -2.70 -5.54 3.25
CA ALA A 137 -2.97 -4.22 3.84
C ALA A 137 -1.77 -3.84 4.71
N LEU A 138 -1.25 -2.64 4.52
CA LEU A 138 -0.18 -2.06 5.34
C LEU A 138 -0.78 -0.91 6.14
N ILE A 139 -0.40 -0.78 7.41
CA ILE A 139 -0.81 0.33 8.26
C ILE A 139 0.38 0.80 9.09
N ASP A 140 0.66 2.11 9.03
CA ASP A 140 1.53 2.81 9.96
C ASP A 140 0.68 3.67 10.91
N VAL A 141 0.97 3.59 12.22
CA VAL A 141 0.33 4.42 13.24
C VAL A 141 1.39 5.10 14.09
N VAL A 142 1.19 6.38 14.37
CA VAL A 142 2.02 7.16 15.30
C VAL A 142 1.17 7.70 16.43
N VAL A 143 1.58 7.46 17.67
CA VAL A 143 0.87 7.93 18.87
C VAL A 143 1.78 8.81 19.72
N LYS A 144 1.31 9.99 20.09
CA LYS A 144 2.01 10.90 21.00
C LYS A 144 1.04 11.38 22.07
N ASP A 145 1.42 11.28 23.34
CA ASP A 145 0.59 11.72 24.47
C ASP A 145 -0.83 11.13 24.47
N GLN A 146 -0.95 9.84 24.12
CA GLN A 146 -2.24 9.12 23.96
C GLN A 146 -3.15 9.66 22.83
N GLN A 147 -2.61 10.50 21.95
CA GLN A 147 -3.27 11.01 20.75
C GLN A 147 -2.65 10.38 19.51
N ILE A 148 -3.47 9.81 18.65
CA ILE A 148 -3.08 9.32 17.33
C ILE A 148 -2.72 10.54 16.48
N GLN A 149 -1.44 10.63 16.10
CA GLN A 149 -0.90 11.69 15.25
C GLN A 149 -0.97 11.34 13.76
N LEU A 150 -0.91 10.05 13.46
CA LEU A 150 -0.92 9.53 12.10
C LEU A 150 -1.58 8.16 12.08
N VAL A 151 -2.42 7.97 11.07
CA VAL A 151 -2.74 6.66 10.51
C VAL A 151 -2.45 6.76 9.02
N GLU A 152 -1.73 5.80 8.46
CA GLU A 152 -1.42 5.77 7.04
C GLU A 152 -1.57 4.35 6.51
N PHE A 153 -2.54 4.15 5.60
CA PHE A 153 -2.76 2.89 4.92
C PHE A 153 -2.03 2.81 3.58
N ASP A 154 -1.62 1.61 3.21
CA ASP A 154 -1.36 1.25 1.82
C ASP A 154 -1.88 -0.18 1.58
N GLU A 155 -1.88 -0.59 0.32
CA GLU A 155 -2.22 -1.93 -0.08
C GLU A 155 -1.25 -2.41 -1.16
N ARG A 156 -0.74 -3.62 -0.99
CA ARG A 156 0.07 -4.30 -2.00
C ARG A 156 -0.73 -5.41 -2.66
N GLY A 157 -0.78 -5.38 -3.99
CA GLY A 157 -1.38 -6.47 -4.76
C GLY A 157 -0.59 -7.78 -4.63
N PRO A 158 -1.22 -8.95 -4.80
CA PRO A 158 -0.49 -10.22 -4.81
C PRO A 158 0.48 -10.29 -5.99
N LYS A 159 1.50 -11.16 -5.89
CA LYS A 159 2.49 -11.35 -6.98
C LYS A 159 1.90 -11.96 -8.26
N ASN A 160 0.76 -12.61 -8.16
CA ASN A 160 0.00 -13.19 -9.27
C ASN A 160 -1.27 -12.36 -9.60
N TYR A 161 -1.24 -11.05 -9.33
CA TYR A 161 -2.34 -10.15 -9.68
C TYR A 161 -2.66 -10.21 -11.18
N TYR A 162 -3.95 -10.09 -11.54
CA TYR A 162 -4.41 -10.29 -12.92
C TYR A 162 -3.77 -9.32 -13.92
N SER A 163 -3.39 -8.13 -13.46
CA SER A 163 -2.57 -7.21 -14.23
C SER A 163 -1.13 -7.45 -13.84
N GLU A 164 -0.36 -8.06 -14.74
CA GLU A 164 1.10 -8.21 -14.57
C GLU A 164 1.78 -6.87 -14.29
N GLU A 165 1.21 -5.78 -14.81
CA GLU A 165 1.69 -4.44 -14.56
C GLU A 165 1.62 -4.07 -13.06
N TRP A 166 0.55 -4.42 -12.38
CA TRP A 166 0.31 -4.01 -10.99
C TRP A 166 0.59 -5.11 -9.96
N ALA A 167 1.13 -6.24 -10.40
CA ALA A 167 1.45 -7.37 -9.54
C ALA A 167 2.56 -7.04 -8.53
N GLY A 168 2.29 -7.27 -7.24
CA GLY A 168 3.24 -7.00 -6.16
C GLY A 168 3.53 -5.51 -5.88
N VAL A 169 2.87 -4.59 -6.59
CA VAL A 169 3.07 -3.14 -6.43
C VAL A 169 2.15 -2.60 -5.33
N THR A 170 2.63 -1.67 -4.52
CA THR A 170 1.79 -0.90 -3.59
C THR A 170 0.84 0.02 -4.36
N LYS A 171 -0.30 0.39 -3.80
CA LYS A 171 -1.37 1.03 -4.57
C LYS A 171 -1.43 2.55 -4.38
N ARG A 172 -1.06 3.06 -3.20
CA ARG A 172 -1.27 4.46 -2.82
C ARG A 172 -0.55 5.46 -3.74
N LEU A 173 0.71 5.16 -4.07
CA LEU A 173 1.64 6.13 -4.68
C LEU A 173 2.27 5.66 -6.01
N SER A 174 1.89 4.48 -6.51
CA SER A 174 2.56 3.84 -7.65
C SER A 174 2.02 4.21 -9.03
N GLY A 175 0.91 4.95 -9.08
CA GLY A 175 0.10 5.15 -10.28
C GLY A 175 -1.07 4.17 -10.41
N TYR A 176 -1.19 3.16 -9.52
CA TYR A 176 -2.31 2.22 -9.56
C TYR A 176 -3.68 2.92 -9.43
N ALA A 177 -3.78 3.96 -8.60
CA ALA A 177 -5.00 4.75 -8.47
C ALA A 177 -5.36 5.49 -9.78
N ASN A 178 -4.38 5.95 -10.55
CA ASN A 178 -4.59 6.51 -11.91
C ASN A 178 -5.16 5.42 -12.84
N PHE A 179 -4.61 4.20 -12.77
CA PHE A 179 -5.17 3.05 -13.48
C PHE A 179 -6.62 2.75 -13.05
N GLN A 180 -6.95 2.80 -11.75
CA GLN A 180 -8.34 2.63 -11.28
C GLN A 180 -9.27 3.74 -11.78
N ALA A 181 -8.81 4.99 -11.80
CA ALA A 181 -9.58 6.12 -12.29
C ALA A 181 -9.91 6.02 -13.79
N ASN A 182 -9.10 5.30 -14.57
CA ASN A 182 -9.38 5.05 -15.99
C ASN A 182 -10.31 3.84 -16.24
N ASN A 183 -10.65 3.07 -15.21
CA ASN A 183 -11.55 1.92 -15.36
C ASN A 183 -13.02 2.34 -15.27
N ALA A 184 -13.88 1.75 -16.11
CA ALA A 184 -15.32 2.04 -16.15
C ALA A 184 -16.05 1.82 -14.80
N ARG A 185 -15.51 0.93 -13.94
CA ARG A 185 -16.07 0.67 -12.60
C ARG A 185 -16.08 1.92 -11.71
N THR A 186 -15.15 2.87 -11.92
CA THR A 186 -15.09 4.10 -11.13
C THR A 186 -15.91 5.26 -11.74
N ASP A 187 -16.59 5.04 -12.87
CA ASP A 187 -17.46 6.05 -13.51
C ASP A 187 -18.66 6.42 -12.63
N GLN A 188 -19.13 5.46 -11.82
CA GLN A 188 -20.28 5.66 -10.93
C GLN A 188 -19.85 6.12 -9.54
N SER A 189 -18.80 5.52 -8.98
CA SER A 189 -18.37 5.83 -7.61
C SER A 189 -17.50 7.07 -7.51
N LEU A 190 -16.77 7.44 -8.58
CA LEU A 190 -15.77 8.53 -8.58
C LEU A 190 -14.73 8.40 -7.44
N VAL A 191 -14.46 7.16 -7.03
CA VAL A 191 -13.64 6.82 -5.86
C VAL A 191 -12.61 5.76 -6.24
N THR A 192 -11.34 6.03 -5.93
CA THR A 192 -10.25 5.04 -5.96
C THR A 192 -10.07 4.40 -4.59
N VAL A 193 -9.23 3.37 -4.53
CA VAL A 193 -8.81 2.77 -3.26
C VAL A 193 -8.19 3.81 -2.30
N VAL A 194 -7.51 4.84 -2.83
CA VAL A 194 -6.85 5.89 -2.05
C VAL A 194 -7.85 6.79 -1.33
N ASN A 195 -9.02 7.04 -1.94
CA ASN A 195 -10.10 7.77 -1.27
C ASN A 195 -10.59 7.02 -0.02
N THR A 196 -10.71 5.68 -0.10
CA THR A 196 -11.09 4.88 1.06
C THR A 196 -10.01 4.88 2.14
N MET A 197 -8.73 4.75 1.76
CA MET A 197 -7.61 4.83 2.70
C MET A 197 -7.63 6.15 3.47
N THR A 198 -7.59 7.28 2.76
CA THR A 198 -7.54 8.62 3.35
C THR A 198 -8.79 8.98 4.15
N PHE A 199 -9.97 8.51 3.73
CA PHE A 199 -11.21 8.71 4.50
C PHE A 199 -11.19 7.93 5.83
N LEU A 200 -10.66 6.71 5.86
CA LEU A 200 -10.50 5.94 7.09
C LEU A 200 -9.43 6.56 8.00
N GLU A 201 -8.29 6.98 7.44
CA GLU A 201 -7.23 7.67 8.17
C GLU A 201 -7.77 8.90 8.89
N ASN A 202 -8.54 9.74 8.17
CA ASN A 202 -9.13 10.94 8.73
C ASN A 202 -10.10 10.63 9.88
N GLN A 203 -11.01 9.66 9.72
CA GLN A 203 -11.90 9.23 10.79
C GLN A 203 -11.12 8.71 12.01
N MET A 204 -10.10 7.87 11.81
CA MET A 204 -9.34 7.26 12.90
C MET A 204 -8.54 8.28 13.70
N VAL A 205 -7.91 9.25 13.02
CA VAL A 205 -7.19 10.35 13.67
C VAL A 205 -8.18 11.28 14.39
N ALA A 206 -9.25 11.73 13.72
CA ALA A 206 -10.21 12.66 14.29
C ALA A 206 -10.97 12.09 15.50
N GLU A 207 -11.28 10.80 15.46
CA GLU A 207 -11.96 10.11 16.57
C GLU A 207 -10.99 9.53 17.61
N ASN A 208 -9.67 9.64 17.37
CA ASN A 208 -8.61 9.11 18.21
C ASN A 208 -8.81 7.62 18.59
N ARG A 209 -9.21 6.79 17.61
CA ARG A 209 -9.40 5.34 17.77
C ARG A 209 -9.09 4.57 16.48
N LEU A 210 -8.65 3.32 16.61
CA LEU A 210 -8.34 2.44 15.46
C LEU A 210 -9.36 1.31 15.25
N ASP A 211 -10.27 1.12 16.20
CA ASP A 211 -11.29 0.08 16.17
C ASP A 211 -12.69 0.66 16.41
N GLY A 212 -13.70 -0.18 16.19
CA GLY A 212 -15.11 0.18 16.21
C GLY A 212 -15.70 0.29 14.80
N ALA A 213 -16.88 0.91 14.71
CA ALA A 213 -17.56 1.12 13.44
C ALA A 213 -16.96 2.35 12.73
N PHE A 214 -16.57 2.17 11.48
CA PHE A 214 -16.13 3.25 10.60
C PHE A 214 -16.88 3.16 9.28
N GLN A 215 -17.07 4.30 8.64
CA GLN A 215 -17.65 4.35 7.31
C GLN A 215 -16.57 4.15 6.25
N THR A 216 -16.96 3.60 5.11
CA THR A 216 -16.09 3.41 3.95
C THR A 216 -16.62 4.20 2.77
N ALA A 217 -15.76 4.54 1.81
CA ALA A 217 -16.19 5.17 0.57
C ALA A 217 -16.87 4.12 -0.33
N LYS A 218 -18.09 4.44 -0.78
CA LYS A 218 -18.90 3.57 -1.63
C LYS A 218 -18.12 3.16 -2.90
N GLY A 219 -18.16 1.87 -3.23
CA GLY A 219 -17.53 1.30 -4.43
C GLY A 219 -16.09 0.76 -4.24
N GLN A 220 -15.43 1.09 -3.11
CA GLN A 220 -14.07 0.65 -2.78
C GLN A 220 -13.94 0.10 -1.34
N SER A 221 -14.98 -0.58 -0.86
CA SER A 221 -15.08 -1.02 0.53
C SER A 221 -14.52 -2.42 0.83
N ASN A 222 -14.23 -3.27 -0.17
CA ASN A 222 -13.76 -4.63 0.09
C ASN A 222 -12.38 -4.62 0.77
N SER A 223 -11.43 -3.86 0.23
CA SER A 223 -10.12 -3.66 0.85
C SER A 223 -10.22 -3.07 2.26
N ALA A 224 -11.17 -2.16 2.49
CA ALA A 224 -11.42 -1.61 3.82
C ALA A 224 -11.90 -2.67 4.80
N ASN A 225 -12.95 -3.42 4.44
CA ASN A 225 -13.58 -4.37 5.34
C ASN A 225 -12.71 -5.60 5.63
N ASN A 226 -11.98 -6.07 4.62
CA ASN A 226 -11.21 -7.31 4.71
C ASN A 226 -9.72 -7.10 5.00
N GLY A 227 -9.20 -5.89 4.75
CA GLY A 227 -7.79 -5.54 4.94
C GLY A 227 -7.58 -4.44 5.99
N TYR A 228 -7.99 -3.20 5.69
CA TYR A 228 -7.60 -2.01 6.47
C TYR A 228 -8.19 -2.02 7.89
N LEU A 229 -9.50 -2.23 8.02
CA LEU A 229 -10.16 -2.25 9.33
C LEU A 229 -9.68 -3.41 10.21
N PRO A 230 -9.49 -4.64 9.69
CA PRO A 230 -8.81 -5.70 10.43
C PRO A 230 -7.39 -5.34 10.89
N ALA A 231 -6.58 -4.72 10.02
CA ALA A 231 -5.21 -4.30 10.36
C ALA A 231 -5.21 -3.23 11.46
N ALA A 232 -6.07 -2.22 11.35
CA ALA A 232 -6.22 -1.18 12.38
C ALA A 232 -6.69 -1.75 13.72
N ARG A 233 -7.66 -2.69 13.70
CA ARG A 233 -8.15 -3.36 14.91
C ARG A 233 -7.06 -4.18 15.61
N ALA A 234 -6.13 -4.78 14.86
CA ALA A 234 -4.98 -5.47 15.44
C ALA A 234 -4.11 -4.47 16.21
N LEU A 235 -3.79 -3.32 15.61
CA LEU A 235 -3.02 -2.25 16.26
C LEU A 235 -3.75 -1.58 17.43
N ALA A 236 -5.08 -1.51 17.43
CA ALA A 236 -5.86 -0.85 18.50
C ALA A 236 -5.55 -1.36 19.92
N LYS A 237 -5.13 -2.63 20.03
CA LYS A 237 -4.70 -3.22 21.32
C LYS A 237 -3.25 -2.87 21.65
N GLU A 238 -2.39 -2.81 20.65
CA GLU A 238 -0.94 -2.61 20.80
C GLU A 238 -0.59 -1.17 21.16
N ILE A 239 -1.31 -0.19 20.58
CA ILE A 239 -1.06 1.23 20.84
C ILE A 239 -1.35 1.69 22.28
N LYS A 240 -1.87 0.78 23.13
CA LYS A 240 -2.10 1.03 24.56
C LYS A 240 -0.81 0.92 25.38
N GLU A 241 0.19 0.23 24.83
CA GLU A 241 1.50 0.06 25.44
C GLU A 241 2.53 0.90 24.67
N PRO A 242 3.47 1.58 25.34
CA PRO A 242 4.49 2.37 24.66
C PRO A 242 5.31 1.52 23.67
N SER A 243 5.52 2.05 22.47
CA SER A 243 6.38 1.39 21.49
C SER A 243 7.85 1.47 21.91
N LYS A 244 8.66 0.52 21.43
CA LYS A 244 10.14 0.61 21.51
C LYS A 244 10.72 1.54 20.46
N GLU A 245 9.96 1.82 19.41
CA GLU A 245 10.36 2.67 18.30
C GLU A 245 9.71 4.04 18.42
N HIS A 246 10.49 5.06 18.06
CA HIS A 246 10.06 6.43 17.92
C HIS A 246 10.13 6.82 16.45
N TYR A 247 9.02 7.34 15.94
CA TYR A 247 8.87 7.88 14.60
C TYR A 247 9.05 9.39 14.66
N THR A 248 9.81 9.95 13.71
CA THR A 248 9.87 11.39 13.45
C THR A 248 9.78 11.59 11.95
N SER A 249 8.87 12.42 11.47
CA SER A 249 8.84 12.83 10.07
C SER A 249 8.54 14.30 9.89
N LEU A 250 9.02 14.83 8.76
CA LEU A 250 8.71 16.16 8.28
C LEU A 250 8.36 16.06 6.80
N THR A 251 7.15 16.50 6.47
CA THR A 251 6.68 16.69 5.10
C THR A 251 6.66 18.18 4.77
N GLU A 252 7.26 18.57 3.65
CA GLU A 252 7.19 19.95 3.16
C GLU A 252 6.80 20.02 1.69
N ASP A 253 6.08 21.08 1.35
CA ASP A 253 5.90 21.52 -0.03
C ASP A 253 7.14 22.29 -0.49
N PHE A 254 7.77 21.82 -1.56
CA PHE A 254 8.96 22.44 -2.13
C PHE A 254 8.61 23.46 -3.23
N GLY A 255 7.32 23.59 -3.55
CA GLY A 255 6.82 24.37 -4.67
C GLY A 255 6.90 23.61 -5.99
N GLU A 256 6.40 24.26 -7.05
CA GLU A 256 6.46 23.75 -8.43
C GLU A 256 5.82 22.37 -8.66
N GLY A 257 4.92 21.98 -7.76
CA GLY A 257 4.19 20.72 -7.81
C GLY A 257 4.97 19.53 -7.25
N LEU A 258 5.96 19.78 -6.39
CA LEU A 258 6.74 18.75 -5.72
C LEU A 258 6.74 18.98 -4.21
N SER A 259 6.50 17.91 -3.46
CA SER A 259 6.63 17.87 -2.00
C SER A 259 7.53 16.72 -1.60
N GLY A 260 8.09 16.73 -0.39
CA GLY A 260 8.94 15.65 0.08
C GLY A 260 8.74 15.35 1.55
N ARG A 261 8.90 14.08 1.92
CA ARG A 261 8.82 13.62 3.30
C ARG A 261 10.09 12.88 3.66
N LEU A 262 10.67 13.28 4.80
CA LEU A 262 11.73 12.54 5.47
C LEU A 262 11.14 11.92 6.72
N THR A 263 11.28 10.61 6.87
CA THR A 263 10.90 9.84 8.05
C THR A 263 12.13 9.14 8.62
N VAL A 264 12.34 9.28 9.92
CA VAL A 264 13.38 8.61 10.69
C VAL A 264 12.71 7.79 11.78
N ILE A 265 13.05 6.50 11.87
CA ILE A 265 12.56 5.62 12.93
C ILE A 265 13.75 5.20 13.77
N THR A 266 13.64 5.35 15.09
CA THR A 266 14.72 5.07 16.04
C THR A 266 14.26 4.19 17.19
N LEU A 267 15.16 3.39 17.76
CA LEU A 267 14.92 2.76 19.07
C LEU A 267 15.03 3.80 20.18
N LYS A 268 14.04 3.88 21.06
CA LYS A 268 14.00 4.86 22.15
C LYS A 268 15.12 4.70 23.18
N ASP A 269 15.57 3.47 23.40
CA ASP A 269 16.57 3.15 24.44
C ASP A 269 18.00 3.56 24.06
N SER A 270 18.31 3.52 22.77
CA SER A 270 19.66 3.67 22.22
C SER A 270 19.78 4.84 21.25
N GLY A 271 18.67 5.42 20.79
CA GLY A 271 18.62 6.38 19.70
C GLY A 271 19.05 5.76 18.35
N LYS A 272 19.13 4.43 18.26
CA LYS A 272 19.59 3.76 17.05
C LYS A 272 18.58 3.89 15.93
N ILE A 273 18.99 4.37 14.76
CA ILE A 273 18.17 4.40 13.54
C ILE A 273 17.87 2.96 13.10
N THR A 274 16.59 2.59 13.09
CA THR A 274 16.09 1.31 12.56
C THR A 274 15.57 1.47 11.14
N ASP A 275 15.12 2.67 10.79
CA ASP A 275 14.63 2.98 9.46
C ASP A 275 14.86 4.44 9.05
N LEU A 276 15.01 4.65 7.75
CA LEU A 276 15.03 5.95 7.10
C LEU A 276 14.22 5.85 5.81
N ARG A 277 13.22 6.72 5.65
CA ARG A 277 12.42 6.80 4.42
C ARG A 277 12.46 8.23 3.90
N TYR A 278 12.86 8.38 2.64
CA TYR A 278 12.77 9.65 1.93
C TYR A 278 12.00 9.43 0.63
N ASP A 279 11.06 10.32 0.33
CA ASP A 279 10.32 10.27 -0.92
C ASP A 279 9.93 11.68 -1.35
N GLU A 280 9.72 11.85 -2.64
CA GLU A 280 9.19 13.07 -3.24
C GLU A 280 7.90 12.76 -3.99
N TYR A 281 6.86 13.55 -3.70
CA TYR A 281 5.51 13.35 -4.18
C TYR A 281 5.16 14.43 -5.20
N PHE A 282 4.73 14.00 -6.37
CA PHE A 282 4.17 14.89 -7.37
C PHE A 282 2.81 15.42 -6.91
N ALA A 283 2.46 16.62 -7.35
CA ALA A 283 1.18 17.23 -7.04
C ALA A 283 0.00 16.40 -7.56
N ASP A 284 -1.17 16.69 -7.00
CA ASP A 284 -2.37 15.94 -7.33
C ASP A 284 -2.86 16.29 -8.74
N THR A 285 -2.61 17.51 -9.24
CA THR A 285 -2.98 17.91 -10.62
C THR A 285 -1.77 18.15 -11.51
N GLU A 286 -1.93 17.95 -12.81
CA GLU A 286 -0.85 18.20 -13.77
C GLU A 286 -0.53 19.69 -13.90
N GLU A 287 -1.51 20.55 -13.63
CA GLU A 287 -1.41 22.01 -13.70
C GLU A 287 -0.46 22.57 -12.63
N GLU A 288 -0.44 21.96 -11.45
CA GLU A 288 0.46 22.33 -10.34
C GLU A 288 1.91 21.95 -10.64
N ILE A 289 2.16 20.95 -11.49
CA ILE A 289 3.49 20.48 -11.85
C ILE A 289 4.08 21.37 -12.95
N LYS A 290 5.12 22.12 -12.60
CA LYS A 290 5.74 23.09 -13.51
C LYS A 290 6.53 22.44 -14.64
N ASP A 291 7.30 21.39 -14.34
CA ASP A 291 8.06 20.66 -15.36
C ASP A 291 7.10 19.81 -16.22
N ALA A 292 6.99 20.17 -17.50
CA ALA A 292 6.16 19.47 -18.47
C ALA A 292 6.48 17.97 -18.58
N LYS A 293 7.73 17.56 -18.34
CA LYS A 293 8.13 16.14 -18.39
C LYS A 293 7.62 15.34 -17.19
N LEU A 294 7.32 16.03 -16.08
CA LEU A 294 6.91 15.39 -14.83
C LEU A 294 5.39 15.34 -14.64
N LYS A 295 4.62 16.07 -15.47
CA LYS A 295 3.14 16.10 -15.40
C LYS A 295 2.50 14.72 -15.44
N ALA A 296 3.06 13.80 -16.25
CA ALA A 296 2.58 12.43 -16.38
C ALA A 296 2.63 11.61 -15.07
N TYR A 297 3.36 12.08 -14.05
CA TYR A 297 3.48 11.43 -12.75
C TYR A 297 2.59 12.07 -11.67
N SER A 298 1.63 12.92 -12.04
CA SER A 298 0.65 13.45 -11.09
C SER A 298 0.04 12.34 -10.22
N ARG A 299 -0.12 12.62 -8.93
CA ARG A 299 -0.58 11.68 -7.87
C ARG A 299 0.31 10.47 -7.60
N GLN A 300 1.54 10.46 -8.11
CA GLN A 300 2.52 9.42 -7.81
C GLN A 300 3.66 9.98 -6.93
N SER A 301 4.53 9.10 -6.46
CA SER A 301 5.80 9.50 -5.84
C SER A 301 6.99 8.95 -6.61
N LYS A 302 8.16 9.60 -6.49
CA LYS A 302 9.37 9.14 -7.16
C LYS A 302 9.83 7.77 -6.68
N TYR A 303 9.61 7.43 -5.40
CA TYR A 303 10.02 6.13 -4.84
C TYR A 303 9.10 4.99 -5.26
N PHE A 304 7.78 5.20 -5.24
CA PHE A 304 6.80 4.13 -5.46
C PHE A 304 6.24 4.08 -6.88
N SER A 305 6.35 5.17 -7.65
CA SER A 305 5.94 5.18 -9.05
C SER A 305 6.57 4.03 -9.79
N LYS A 306 5.73 3.26 -10.46
CA LYS A 306 6.19 2.11 -11.23
C LYS A 306 7.08 2.54 -12.40
N ASP A 307 6.74 3.65 -13.05
CA ASP A 307 7.30 4.03 -14.35
C ASP A 307 8.19 5.27 -14.29
N TYR A 308 8.25 5.99 -13.15
CA TYR A 308 9.13 7.14 -12.97
C TYR A 308 10.57 6.81 -13.33
N ALA A 309 11.20 5.89 -12.60
CA ALA A 309 12.61 5.57 -12.79
C ALA A 309 12.93 5.10 -14.23
N GLN A 310 12.04 4.32 -14.83
CA GLN A 310 12.22 3.82 -16.19
C GLN A 310 12.15 4.93 -17.23
N LYS A 311 11.23 5.88 -17.08
CA LYS A 311 10.95 6.90 -18.08
C LYS A 311 11.76 8.19 -17.88
N SER A 312 12.07 8.56 -16.64
CA SER A 312 12.95 9.70 -16.33
C SER A 312 14.43 9.34 -16.51
N GLY A 313 14.78 8.06 -16.36
CA GLY A 313 16.17 7.60 -16.31
C GLY A 313 16.86 7.88 -14.97
N GLU A 314 16.16 8.46 -14.01
CA GLU A 314 16.65 8.69 -12.65
C GLU A 314 16.46 7.44 -11.80
N ASN A 315 17.48 7.05 -11.04
CA ASN A 315 17.42 5.86 -10.19
C ASN A 315 17.05 6.19 -8.73
N PHE A 316 16.17 7.18 -8.54
CA PHE A 316 15.79 7.75 -7.25
C PHE A 316 15.57 6.69 -6.17
N LYS A 317 14.74 5.68 -6.45
CA LYS A 317 14.44 4.61 -5.49
C LYS A 317 15.70 3.89 -5.01
N LYS A 318 16.60 3.52 -5.92
CA LYS A 318 17.84 2.82 -5.57
C LYS A 318 18.75 3.72 -4.73
N GLU A 319 18.88 4.98 -5.10
CA GLU A 319 19.76 5.91 -4.41
C GLU A 319 19.28 6.19 -2.99
N VAL A 320 17.97 6.37 -2.80
CA VAL A 320 17.34 6.48 -1.48
C VAL A 320 17.47 5.17 -0.69
N ASP A 321 17.34 4.01 -1.32
CA ASP A 321 17.56 2.71 -0.66
C ASP A 321 19.01 2.57 -0.16
N ASP A 322 19.99 3.05 -0.94
CA ASP A 322 21.39 3.03 -0.53
C ASP A 322 21.68 4.07 0.57
N LEU A 323 21.05 5.25 0.51
CA LEU A 323 21.08 6.26 1.57
C LEU A 323 20.52 5.71 2.88
N ARG A 324 19.38 5.02 2.83
CA ARG A 324 18.75 4.35 3.98
C ARG A 324 19.69 3.34 4.62
N LYS A 325 20.28 2.44 3.83
CA LYS A 325 21.23 1.44 4.34
C LYS A 325 22.39 2.11 5.06
N LYS A 326 22.99 3.12 4.42
CA LYS A 326 24.13 3.86 4.98
C LYS A 326 23.76 4.58 6.28
N ALA A 327 22.57 5.16 6.36
CA ALA A 327 22.10 5.83 7.57
C ALA A 327 21.92 4.86 8.75
N ILE A 328 21.41 3.65 8.47
CA ILE A 328 21.25 2.58 9.46
C ILE A 328 22.62 2.02 9.90
N GLU A 329 23.52 1.75 8.94
CA GLU A 329 24.86 1.22 9.18
C GLU A 329 25.73 2.19 9.99
N GLU A 330 25.71 3.48 9.65
CA GLU A 330 26.49 4.53 10.32
C GLU A 330 25.76 5.13 11.52
N ASN A 331 24.51 4.71 11.77
CA ASN A 331 23.62 5.22 12.81
C ASN A 331 23.53 6.76 12.84
N LYS A 332 23.42 7.39 11.66
CA LYS A 332 23.31 8.85 11.52
C LYS A 332 22.65 9.23 10.20
N LEU A 333 22.03 10.41 10.15
CA LEU A 333 21.53 10.97 8.90
C LEU A 333 22.70 11.40 8.03
N VAL A 334 23.02 10.57 7.03
CA VAL A 334 24.11 10.83 6.07
C VAL A 334 23.63 11.73 4.95
N SER A 335 24.54 12.56 4.42
CA SER A 335 24.30 13.31 3.20
C SER A 335 24.42 12.40 1.96
N PRO A 336 23.54 12.56 0.96
CA PRO A 336 23.73 11.93 -0.34
C PRO A 336 25.05 12.39 -0.97
N THR A 337 25.64 11.54 -1.81
CA THR A 337 26.91 11.84 -2.50
C THR A 337 26.73 12.31 -3.94
N ASN A 338 25.49 12.34 -4.44
CA ASN A 338 25.18 12.83 -5.78
C ASN A 338 24.79 14.33 -5.74
N GLU A 339 24.82 14.98 -6.90
CA GLU A 339 24.44 16.38 -7.09
C GLU A 339 23.01 16.50 -7.66
N GLU A 340 22.16 15.49 -7.44
CA GLU A 340 20.78 15.51 -7.94
C GLU A 340 19.91 16.46 -7.11
N ALA A 341 18.89 17.05 -7.74
CA ALA A 341 18.02 18.05 -7.10
C ALA A 341 17.34 17.51 -5.82
N TRP A 342 17.03 16.21 -5.78
CA TRP A 342 16.43 15.61 -4.60
C TRP A 342 17.37 15.59 -3.38
N SER A 343 18.68 15.59 -3.60
CA SER A 343 19.67 15.58 -2.53
C SER A 343 19.68 16.88 -1.74
N GLU A 344 19.48 18.02 -2.41
CA GLU A 344 19.32 19.32 -1.75
C GLU A 344 18.04 19.36 -0.92
N ASN A 345 16.94 18.86 -1.47
CA ASN A 345 15.64 18.75 -0.79
C ASN A 345 15.75 17.88 0.48
N TYR A 346 16.38 16.70 0.37
CA TYR A 346 16.65 15.82 1.50
C TYR A 346 17.49 16.54 2.58
N GLN A 347 18.60 17.19 2.18
CA GLN A 347 19.46 17.92 3.13
C GLN A 347 18.72 19.06 3.84
N ARG A 348 17.82 19.75 3.14
CA ARG A 348 16.95 20.76 3.75
C ARG A 348 16.07 20.15 4.85
N LEU A 349 15.46 19.00 4.61
CA LEU A 349 14.64 18.30 5.62
C LEU A 349 15.49 17.79 6.79
N VAL A 350 16.65 17.20 6.52
CA VAL A 350 17.59 16.76 7.57
C VAL A 350 17.96 17.91 8.49
N LYS A 351 18.33 19.07 7.92
CA LYS A 351 18.68 20.26 8.71
C LYS A 351 17.51 20.68 9.61
N LYS A 352 16.27 20.62 9.12
CA LYS A 352 15.09 21.01 9.91
C LYS A 352 14.80 20.02 11.04
N ILE A 353 14.75 18.73 10.74
CA ILE A 353 14.52 17.67 11.75
C ILE A 353 15.62 17.66 12.82
N THR A 354 16.87 17.97 12.47
CA THR A 354 18.00 17.93 13.44
C THR A 354 18.22 19.24 14.21
N SER A 355 17.57 20.34 13.82
CA SER A 355 17.67 21.64 14.50
C SER A 355 16.57 21.86 15.55
N GLN A 356 15.65 20.91 15.68
CA GLN A 356 14.59 20.85 16.70
C GLN A 356 15.11 20.11 17.94
#